data_AF-A0A833DAF0-F1
#
_entry.id   AF-A0A833DAF0-F1
#
_cell.length_a   1.000
_cell.length_b   1.000
_cell.length_c   1.000
_cell.angle_alpha   90.00
_cell.angle_beta   90.00
_cell.angle_gamma   90.00
#
_symmetry.space_group_name_H-M   'P 1'
#
loop_
_entity.id
_entity.type
_entity.pdbx_description
1 polymer ?
#
loop_
_entity_poly.entity_id
_entity_poly.type
_entity_poly.pdbx_seq_one_letter_code
_entity_poly.pdbx_strand_id
1 'polypeptide(L)'
;MSRIGNTPMLLMATLMVLAPLSGCLSFITGDDSDDDAVAWVDPVVEIEDANHSHNDMPAHRLYTPNAKLIDYHNLNCDGEVKPPADLDNTAGRPCYPEWKNVGPTPGDNSEIAIEGNFHEDCEIYADGSGGCFAYVSSYNQFEILDISNPNNIQLLSTYYAEIARMIDIKVTPDNNWVLVNHELTNSELDPIPNDDDANSGMNRLDVIYVGDKTSPIKVAEWNNPPAGFHNQDVHVYCDWEPANPLWSGEECHLFLFGADPYPELVAGGGPVKGTQVFYVPLGLESWMPNQNEEEQNSSREILRWGAYTPEGQTTCGGSVFNHDHVFFVHPVTKQKLLIASYWDAGLRIVDVTEPPDVADSMGITWPQEIGRWMGCSSDDSGWYGPDGGGHADMSA
;
A
#
# COMPACT_ATOMS: atom_id res chain seq x y z
N MET A 1 -19.07 -84.36 5.09
CA MET A 1 -19.55 -83.24 4.26
C MET A 1 -20.54 -82.46 5.14
N SER A 2 -20.40 -81.20 5.53
CA SER A 2 -19.64 -80.04 5.06
C SER A 2 -19.38 -79.15 6.30
N ARG A 3 -18.15 -78.65 6.49
CA ARG A 3 -17.85 -77.56 7.45
C ARG A 3 -17.93 -76.25 6.67
N ILE A 4 -19.05 -75.54 6.77
CA ILE A 4 -19.17 -74.14 6.35
C ILE A 4 -19.76 -73.42 7.55
N GLY A 5 -18.99 -72.56 8.20
CA GLY A 5 -19.45 -71.78 9.34
C GLY A 5 -18.40 -70.78 9.79
N ASN A 6 -18.67 -69.50 9.55
CA ASN A 6 -18.07 -68.29 10.14
C ASN A 6 -17.07 -67.46 9.32
N THR A 7 -16.69 -67.83 8.10
CA THR A 7 -15.89 -66.94 7.23
C THR A 7 -16.56 -65.59 6.91
N PRO A 8 -17.88 -65.50 6.60
CA PRO A 8 -18.50 -64.21 6.30
C PRO A 8 -18.69 -63.33 7.55
N MET A 9 -18.81 -63.94 8.74
CA MET A 9 -18.97 -63.22 10.01
C MET A 9 -17.66 -62.60 10.49
N LEU A 10 -16.53 -63.26 10.22
CA LEU A 10 -15.20 -62.71 10.47
C LEU A 10 -14.91 -61.52 9.55
N LEU A 11 -15.25 -61.62 8.25
CA LEU A 11 -15.04 -60.53 7.29
C LEU A 11 -15.85 -59.28 7.64
N MET A 12 -17.11 -59.45 8.08
CA MET A 12 -17.97 -58.34 8.50
C MET A 12 -17.46 -57.66 9.77
N ALA A 13 -17.00 -58.45 10.76
CA ALA A 13 -16.38 -57.90 11.97
C ALA A 13 -15.08 -57.14 11.66
N THR A 14 -14.29 -57.61 10.69
CA THR A 14 -13.06 -56.92 10.27
C THR A 14 -13.36 -55.62 9.52
N LEU A 15 -14.41 -55.59 8.67
CA LEU A 15 -14.85 -54.37 7.98
C LEU A 15 -15.42 -53.32 8.95
N MET A 16 -16.17 -53.75 9.98
CA MET A 16 -16.74 -52.83 10.97
C MET A 16 -15.70 -52.25 11.93
N VAL A 17 -14.60 -52.98 12.18
CA VAL A 17 -13.45 -52.47 12.97
C VAL A 17 -12.59 -51.51 12.15
N LEU A 18 -12.53 -51.67 10.82
CA LEU A 18 -11.75 -50.81 9.93
C LEU A 18 -12.53 -49.59 9.40
N ALA A 19 -13.87 -49.60 9.46
CA ALA A 19 -14.71 -48.48 9.00
C ALA A 19 -14.46 -47.12 9.68
N PRO A 20 -14.06 -47.03 10.97
CA PRO A 20 -13.69 -45.75 11.58
C PRO A 20 -12.35 -45.18 11.10
N LEU A 21 -11.52 -45.98 10.39
CA LEU A 21 -10.19 -45.56 9.90
C LEU A 21 -10.23 -44.96 8.49
N SER A 22 -11.38 -44.90 7.82
CA SER A 22 -11.52 -44.37 6.45
C SER A 22 -12.44 -43.15 6.38
N GLY A 23 -12.25 -42.20 7.30
CA GLY A 23 -12.65 -40.79 7.22
C GLY A 23 -13.99 -40.47 6.56
N CYS A 24 -15.03 -40.26 7.38
CA CYS A 24 -16.13 -39.29 7.20
C CYS A 24 -17.26 -39.60 8.20
N LEU A 25 -17.39 -38.79 9.27
CA LEU A 25 -18.64 -38.29 9.89
C LEU A 25 -18.41 -37.93 11.37
N SER A 26 -18.32 -36.61 11.61
CA SER A 26 -18.46 -35.93 12.90
C SER A 26 -19.81 -36.25 13.57
N PHE A 27 -19.86 -36.34 14.91
CA PHE A 27 -20.77 -35.55 15.78
C PHE A 27 -20.64 -35.93 17.27
N ILE A 28 -20.14 -34.96 18.05
CA ILE A 28 -20.51 -34.60 19.44
C ILE A 28 -20.08 -35.54 20.58
N THR A 29 -18.99 -35.18 21.29
CA THR A 29 -19.01 -34.57 22.65
C THR A 29 -17.59 -34.12 23.00
N GLY A 30 -17.47 -33.04 23.77
CA GLY A 30 -16.25 -32.28 23.95
C GLY A 30 -15.12 -32.93 24.78
N ASP A 31 -14.09 -32.10 24.92
CA ASP A 31 -12.79 -32.25 25.56
C ASP A 31 -11.69 -32.97 24.76
N ASP A 32 -10.71 -32.13 24.40
CA ASP A 32 -9.28 -32.38 24.26
C ASP A 32 -8.88 -33.55 23.37
N SER A 33 -8.79 -33.27 22.07
CA SER A 33 -7.92 -33.99 21.17
C SER A 33 -6.87 -33.03 20.61
N ASP A 34 -5.61 -33.33 20.92
CA ASP A 34 -4.39 -32.87 20.23
C ASP A 34 -4.50 -33.20 18.73
N ASP A 35 -5.25 -32.38 18.00
CA ASP A 35 -5.18 -32.37 16.55
C ASP A 35 -3.91 -31.61 16.17
N ASP A 36 -2.90 -32.34 15.69
CA ASP A 36 -1.82 -31.86 14.82
C ASP A 36 -2.36 -31.32 13.48
N ALA A 37 -3.54 -30.70 13.49
CA ALA A 37 -3.88 -29.69 12.50
C ALA A 37 -2.77 -28.65 12.63
N VAL A 38 -2.07 -28.39 11.54
CA VAL A 38 -1.23 -27.19 11.44
C VAL A 38 -2.21 -26.02 11.51
N ALA A 39 -2.63 -25.67 12.73
CA ALA A 39 -3.44 -24.52 13.02
C ALA A 39 -2.66 -23.37 12.42
N TRP A 40 -3.22 -22.73 11.39
CA TRP A 40 -2.64 -21.54 10.82
C TRP A 40 -2.71 -20.49 11.92
N VAL A 41 -1.66 -20.42 12.74
CA VAL A 41 -1.49 -19.36 13.71
C VAL A 41 -1.06 -18.17 12.89
N ASP A 42 -1.94 -17.19 12.86
CA ASP A 42 -1.67 -15.89 12.30
C ASP A 42 -0.30 -15.40 12.83
N PRO A 43 0.68 -15.17 11.96
CA PRO A 43 2.03 -14.75 12.36
C PRO A 43 2.03 -13.35 12.98
N VAL A 44 0.90 -12.64 12.96
CA VAL A 44 0.70 -11.26 13.43
C VAL A 44 -0.40 -11.18 14.49
N VAL A 45 -0.69 -12.25 15.23
CA VAL A 45 -1.26 -12.00 16.57
C VAL A 45 -0.13 -11.35 17.36
N GLU A 46 -0.32 -10.11 17.81
CA GLU A 46 0.55 -9.51 18.84
C GLU A 46 0.53 -10.44 20.06
N ILE A 47 1.44 -11.41 20.07
CA ILE A 47 1.72 -12.20 21.24
C ILE A 47 2.54 -11.26 22.12
N GLU A 48 1.85 -10.45 22.92
CA GLU A 48 2.47 -9.69 24.03
C GLU A 48 2.83 -10.65 25.17
N ASP A 49 3.65 -11.66 24.89
CA ASP A 49 4.27 -12.46 25.94
C ASP A 49 5.77 -12.14 26.04
N ALA A 50 6.35 -12.44 27.20
CA ALA A 50 7.75 -12.14 27.48
C ALA A 50 8.75 -12.90 26.56
N ASN A 51 8.28 -13.76 25.65
CA ASN A 51 9.08 -14.53 24.71
C ASN A 51 8.98 -14.03 23.25
N HIS A 52 8.11 -13.08 22.93
CA HIS A 52 8.03 -12.50 21.60
C HIS A 52 9.00 -11.30 21.48
N SER A 53 10.09 -11.48 20.73
CA SER A 53 11.06 -10.42 20.46
C SER A 53 11.37 -10.33 18.97
N HIS A 54 11.18 -9.15 18.41
CA HIS A 54 11.49 -8.87 17.00
C HIS A 54 13.01 -8.84 16.71
N ASN A 55 13.84 -9.01 17.75
CA ASN A 55 15.29 -9.15 17.64
C ASN A 55 15.76 -10.56 17.30
N ASP A 56 14.88 -11.57 17.37
CA ASP A 56 15.20 -12.97 17.08
C ASP A 56 14.32 -13.48 15.92
N MET A 57 14.77 -13.25 14.69
CA MET A 57 14.04 -13.66 13.49
C MET A 57 13.65 -15.17 13.49
N PRO A 58 14.51 -16.12 13.92
CA PRO A 58 14.14 -17.52 14.16
C PRO A 58 12.95 -17.78 15.11
N ALA A 59 12.62 -16.85 16.00
CA ALA A 59 11.45 -16.97 16.88
C ALA A 59 10.12 -16.73 16.13
N HIS A 60 10.16 -16.17 14.92
CA HIS A 60 8.97 -16.00 14.09
C HIS A 60 8.61 -17.28 13.34
N ARG A 61 7.31 -17.60 13.33
CA ARG A 61 6.76 -18.80 12.71
C ARG A 61 7.02 -18.92 11.20
N LEU A 62 7.29 -17.80 10.51
CA LEU A 62 7.60 -17.75 9.07
C LEU A 62 9.11 -17.75 8.76
N TYR A 63 9.98 -17.96 9.75
CA TYR A 63 11.41 -18.12 9.50
C TYR A 63 11.68 -19.28 8.53
N THR A 64 12.52 -19.01 7.54
CA THR A 64 13.11 -20.05 6.70
C THR A 64 14.63 -19.95 6.81
N PRO A 65 15.39 -21.06 6.64
CA PRO A 65 16.85 -21.02 6.59
C PRO A 65 17.43 -20.10 5.50
N ASN A 66 16.60 -19.67 4.54
CA ASN A 66 16.98 -18.74 3.47
C ASN A 66 16.87 -17.26 3.88
N ALA A 67 16.30 -16.96 5.05
CA ALA A 67 16.27 -15.62 5.61
C ALA A 67 17.41 -15.45 6.63
N LYS A 68 18.04 -14.27 6.64
CA LYS A 68 19.07 -13.90 7.61
C LYS A 68 18.80 -12.47 8.08
N LEU A 69 18.63 -12.29 9.40
CA LEU A 69 18.61 -10.97 10.00
C LEU A 69 20.00 -10.35 9.86
N ILE A 70 20.06 -9.20 9.18
CA ILE A 70 21.31 -8.46 8.91
C ILE A 70 21.48 -7.27 9.85
N ASP A 71 20.38 -6.64 10.23
CA ASP A 71 20.33 -5.52 11.16
C ASP A 71 18.93 -5.42 11.77
N TYR A 72 18.81 -4.69 12.88
CA TYR A 72 17.56 -4.37 13.55
C TYR A 72 17.55 -2.89 13.90
N HIS A 73 16.45 -2.21 13.56
CA HIS A 73 16.18 -0.84 13.95
C HIS A 73 14.72 -0.75 14.40
N ASN A 74 14.49 -0.38 15.64
CA ASN A 74 13.15 -0.22 16.20
C ASN A 74 12.45 1.08 15.81
N LEU A 75 12.80 1.64 14.65
CA LEU A 75 12.25 2.91 14.14
C LEU A 75 12.16 4.04 15.18
N ASN A 76 13.07 4.04 16.15
CA ASN A 76 13.10 5.03 17.22
C ASN A 76 14.29 5.96 17.07
N CYS A 77 14.01 7.25 17.24
CA CYS A 77 15.00 8.26 17.58
C CYS A 77 15.13 8.29 19.11
N ASP A 78 14.81 9.41 19.75
CA ASP A 78 14.92 9.61 21.21
C ASP A 78 13.71 9.15 22.04
N GLY A 79 12.73 8.48 21.42
CA GLY A 79 11.47 8.05 22.06
C GLY A 79 10.31 9.03 21.91
N GLU A 80 10.53 10.23 21.39
CA GLU A 80 9.47 11.21 21.16
C GLU A 80 8.76 10.95 19.83
N VAL A 81 7.45 11.25 19.76
CA VAL A 81 6.64 11.16 18.52
C VAL A 81 6.52 12.53 17.84
N LYS A 82 6.23 13.57 18.64
CA LYS A 82 6.00 14.94 18.16
C LYS A 82 7.32 15.72 18.12
N PRO A 83 7.54 16.58 17.10
CA PRO A 83 8.64 17.53 17.14
C PRO A 83 8.58 18.43 18.41
N PRO A 84 9.74 18.81 18.98
CA PRO A 84 9.81 19.83 20.02
C PRO A 84 9.11 21.14 19.63
N ALA A 85 8.60 21.89 20.61
CA ALA A 85 7.84 23.11 20.35
C ALA A 85 8.64 24.26 19.67
N ASP A 86 9.96 24.15 19.62
CA ASP A 86 10.86 25.04 18.88
C ASP A 86 11.01 24.66 17.39
N LEU A 87 10.59 23.46 17.00
CA LEU A 87 10.36 23.08 15.61
C LEU A 87 8.90 23.35 15.23
N ASP A 88 8.67 23.80 14.00
CA ASP A 88 7.31 23.91 13.48
C ASP A 88 6.71 22.50 13.33
N ASN A 89 5.41 22.35 13.60
CA ASN A 89 4.67 21.08 13.46
C ASN A 89 4.62 20.58 12.00
N THR A 90 5.10 21.38 11.05
CA THR A 90 5.23 21.03 9.63
C THR A 90 6.65 20.60 9.23
N ALA A 91 7.59 20.64 10.17
CA ALA A 91 8.96 20.19 9.98
C ALA A 91 9.20 18.86 10.71
N GLY A 92 10.01 18.01 10.10
CA GLY A 92 10.50 16.81 10.73
C GLY A 92 11.62 17.08 11.72
N ARG A 93 11.93 16.05 12.48
CA ARG A 93 12.96 16.07 13.51
C ARG A 93 14.17 15.25 13.06
N PRO A 94 15.40 15.75 13.25
CA PRO A 94 16.60 14.96 12.97
C PRO A 94 16.74 13.82 13.99
N CYS A 95 17.35 12.73 13.54
CA CYS A 95 17.66 11.57 14.36
C CYS A 95 19.14 11.25 14.31
N TYR A 96 19.70 10.84 15.45
CA TYR A 96 21.15 10.63 15.59
C TYR A 96 21.50 9.15 15.81
N PRO A 97 22.65 8.67 15.29
CA PRO A 97 23.07 7.28 15.41
C PRO A 97 23.09 6.72 16.83
N GLU A 98 23.42 7.55 17.82
CA GLU A 98 23.43 7.18 19.25
C GLU A 98 22.06 6.78 19.80
N TRP A 99 20.98 7.08 19.09
CA TRP A 99 19.61 6.79 19.50
C TRP A 99 19.09 5.44 18.98
N LYS A 100 19.80 4.83 18.02
CA LYS A 100 19.44 3.53 17.46
C LYS A 100 19.22 2.50 18.57
N ASN A 101 18.01 1.97 18.66
CA ASN A 101 17.59 0.92 19.59
C ASN A 101 17.71 1.27 21.10
N VAL A 102 17.65 2.55 21.47
CA VAL A 102 17.80 2.99 22.89
C VAL A 102 16.47 3.04 23.66
N GLY A 103 15.33 3.27 23.00
CA GLY A 103 14.00 3.26 23.62
C GLY A 103 12.98 2.54 22.72
N PRO A 104 11.72 2.29 23.14
CA PRO A 104 10.73 1.62 22.29
C PRO A 104 10.41 2.43 21.03
N THR A 105 9.89 1.77 19.99
CA THR A 105 9.30 2.47 18.83
C THR A 105 8.22 3.45 19.33
N PRO A 106 8.31 4.75 19.04
CA PRO A 106 7.25 5.69 19.38
C PRO A 106 6.04 5.44 18.47
N GLY A 107 4.81 5.45 19.01
CA GLY A 107 3.57 5.38 18.23
C GLY A 107 2.73 4.12 18.42
N ASP A 108 1.61 4.06 17.71
CA ASP A 108 0.69 2.91 17.67
C ASP A 108 0.96 2.12 16.38
N ASN A 109 1.07 0.78 16.48
CA ASN A 109 1.52 -0.08 15.38
C ASN A 109 0.35 -0.41 14.45
N SER A 110 -0.04 0.53 13.61
CA SER A 110 -1.05 0.29 12.56
C SER A 110 -0.38 0.05 11.19
N GLU A 111 -1.10 0.27 10.09
CA GLU A 111 -0.66 0.03 8.71
C GLU A 111 0.71 0.66 8.40
N ILE A 112 1.59 -0.14 7.78
CA ILE A 112 2.95 0.24 7.43
C ILE A 112 3.10 0.17 5.91
N ALA A 113 3.45 1.30 5.30
CA ALA A 113 3.91 1.38 3.92
C ALA A 113 5.43 1.60 3.90
N ILE A 114 6.11 0.96 2.95
CA ILE A 114 7.55 1.09 2.77
C ILE A 114 7.82 1.48 1.32
N GLU A 115 8.49 2.61 1.15
CA GLU A 115 8.91 3.14 -0.14
C GLU A 115 10.41 3.42 -0.15
N GLY A 116 10.99 3.58 -1.34
CA GLY A 116 12.36 4.06 -1.49
C GLY A 116 13.15 3.33 -2.56
N ASN A 117 14.47 3.57 -2.55
CA ASN A 117 15.37 3.09 -3.57
C ASN A 117 16.08 1.82 -3.10
N PHE A 118 15.64 0.68 -3.63
CA PHE A 118 16.18 -0.62 -3.30
C PHE A 118 16.99 -1.21 -4.45
N HIS A 119 17.97 -2.03 -4.11
CA HIS A 119 18.77 -2.78 -5.07
C HIS A 119 19.41 -1.93 -6.18
N GLU A 120 18.89 -2.00 -7.41
CA GLU A 120 19.42 -1.31 -8.59
C GLU A 120 19.14 0.20 -8.57
N ASP A 121 18.15 0.64 -7.79
CA ASP A 121 17.81 2.06 -7.64
C ASP A 121 18.60 2.76 -6.51
N CYS A 122 19.30 1.97 -5.67
CA CYS A 122 20.20 2.44 -4.63
C CYS A 122 21.53 2.92 -5.23
N GLU A 123 21.45 3.99 -6.01
CA GLU A 123 22.58 4.65 -6.68
C GLU A 123 22.58 6.15 -6.39
N ILE A 124 23.78 6.71 -6.18
CA ILE A 124 23.95 8.17 -6.07
C ILE A 124 24.40 8.68 -7.43
N TYR A 125 23.58 9.52 -8.05
CA TYR A 125 23.86 10.09 -9.36
C TYR A 125 24.83 11.28 -9.28
N ALA A 126 25.42 11.65 -10.43
CA ALA A 126 26.47 12.66 -10.49
C ALA A 126 26.02 14.08 -10.10
N ASP A 127 24.72 14.35 -10.19
CA ASP A 127 24.08 15.59 -9.74
C ASP A 127 23.75 15.59 -8.23
N GLY A 128 24.05 14.49 -7.53
CA GLY A 128 23.79 14.32 -6.10
C GLY A 128 22.39 13.77 -5.78
N SER A 129 21.57 13.48 -6.78
CA SER A 129 20.25 12.83 -6.61
C SER A 129 20.37 11.32 -6.36
N GLY A 130 19.26 10.68 -6.00
CA GLY A 130 19.20 9.24 -5.71
C GLY A 130 19.55 8.92 -4.26
N GLY A 131 20.39 7.91 -4.07
CA GLY A 131 20.78 7.39 -2.77
C GLY A 131 20.00 6.14 -2.35
N CYS A 132 20.39 5.58 -1.22
CA CYS A 132 19.85 4.35 -0.68
C CYS A 132 19.03 4.69 0.55
N PHE A 133 17.80 5.11 0.32
CA PHE A 133 16.89 5.51 1.37
C PHE A 133 15.65 4.62 1.38
N ALA A 134 15.15 4.34 2.58
CA ALA A 134 13.83 3.76 2.79
C ALA A 134 12.98 4.74 3.61
N TYR A 135 11.70 4.81 3.27
CA TYR A 135 10.71 5.62 3.95
C TYR A 135 9.67 4.67 4.49
N VAL A 136 9.36 4.77 5.77
CA VAL A 136 8.46 3.84 6.45
C VAL A 136 7.38 4.67 7.12
N SER A 137 6.11 4.47 6.78
CA SER A 137 5.02 5.07 7.53
C SER A 137 4.71 4.24 8.79
N SER A 138 4.45 4.91 9.90
CA SER A 138 4.06 4.30 11.17
C SER A 138 3.00 5.15 11.88
N TYR A 139 1.76 5.03 11.39
CA TYR A 139 0.57 5.75 11.88
C TYR A 139 0.66 7.27 11.75
N ASN A 140 1.10 8.02 12.77
CA ASN A 140 1.12 9.50 12.71
C ASN A 140 2.47 10.08 12.29
N GLN A 141 3.41 9.24 11.88
CA GLN A 141 4.73 9.66 11.45
C GLN A 141 5.20 8.81 10.27
N PHE A 142 6.21 9.30 9.57
CA PHE A 142 7.05 8.44 8.75
C PHE A 142 8.52 8.66 9.10
N GLU A 143 9.30 7.60 8.93
CA GLU A 143 10.73 7.52 9.18
C GLU A 143 11.52 7.56 7.87
N ILE A 144 12.63 8.29 7.85
CA ILE A 144 13.59 8.28 6.74
C ILE A 144 14.85 7.52 7.17
N LEU A 145 15.12 6.39 6.53
CA LEU A 145 16.24 5.50 6.85
C LEU A 145 17.32 5.57 5.75
N ASP A 146 18.58 5.72 6.14
CA ASP A 146 19.73 5.39 5.30
C ASP A 146 19.98 3.88 5.33
N ILE A 147 19.79 3.25 4.18
CA ILE A 147 19.97 1.80 3.96
C ILE A 147 21.20 1.49 3.10
N SER A 148 22.09 2.46 2.86
CA SER A 148 23.32 2.29 2.06
C SER A 148 24.27 1.22 2.61
N ASN A 149 24.21 0.98 3.93
CA ASN A 149 24.88 -0.13 4.58
C ASN A 149 23.84 -1.05 5.23
N PRO A 150 23.43 -2.16 4.59
CA PRO A 150 22.36 -3.02 5.09
C PRO A 150 22.61 -3.66 6.46
N ASN A 151 23.87 -3.74 6.92
CA ASN A 151 24.20 -4.23 8.27
C ASN A 151 24.31 -3.09 9.31
N ASN A 152 24.00 -1.85 8.91
CA ASN A 152 24.03 -0.67 9.75
C ASN A 152 23.07 0.42 9.23
N ILE A 153 21.79 0.08 9.13
CA ILE A 153 20.71 1.00 8.80
C ILE A 153 20.68 2.11 9.86
N GLN A 154 20.52 3.36 9.42
CA GLN A 154 20.44 4.54 10.28
C GLN A 154 19.13 5.30 10.04
N LEU A 155 18.42 5.65 11.11
CA LEU A 155 17.30 6.58 11.04
C LEU A 155 17.84 8.02 11.01
N LEU A 156 17.51 8.76 9.95
CA LEU A 156 18.00 10.11 9.69
C LEU A 156 17.06 11.19 10.23
N SER A 157 15.76 10.98 10.10
CA SER A 157 14.73 11.87 10.61
C SER A 157 13.38 11.17 10.70
N THR A 158 12.43 11.82 11.36
CA THR A 158 11.01 11.50 11.21
C THR A 158 10.22 12.75 10.85
N TYR A 159 9.09 12.58 10.19
CA TYR A 159 8.08 13.62 10.00
C TYR A 159 6.81 13.22 10.74
N TYR A 160 6.16 14.17 11.42
CA TYR A 160 4.93 13.93 12.18
C TYR A 160 3.76 14.66 11.52
N ALA A 161 2.66 13.94 11.28
CA ALA A 161 1.41 14.54 10.82
C ALA A 161 0.51 14.86 12.02
N GLU A 162 0.26 16.15 12.24
CA GLU A 162 -0.61 16.60 13.34
C GLU A 162 -2.09 16.31 13.09
N ILE A 163 -2.52 16.25 11.83
CA ILE A 163 -3.93 16.40 11.45
C ILE A 163 -4.66 15.05 11.35
N ALA A 164 -4.00 14.02 10.83
CA ALA A 164 -4.59 12.71 10.60
C ALA A 164 -3.50 11.64 10.44
N ARG A 165 -3.88 10.38 10.67
CA ARG A 165 -3.01 9.23 10.44
C ARG A 165 -2.56 9.16 8.98
N MET A 166 -1.30 8.80 8.78
CA MET A 166 -0.72 8.42 7.51
C MET A 166 -1.03 6.96 7.27
N ILE A 167 -1.62 6.66 6.12
CA ILE A 167 -1.92 5.29 5.75
C ILE A 167 -0.98 4.77 4.68
N ASP A 168 -0.59 5.65 3.77
CA ASP A 168 0.33 5.31 2.70
C ASP A 168 1.21 6.52 2.41
N ILE A 169 2.38 6.22 1.88
CA ILE A 169 3.32 7.22 1.37
C ILE A 169 3.77 6.81 -0.02
N LYS A 170 4.09 7.80 -0.85
CA LYS A 170 4.76 7.57 -2.15
C LYS A 170 5.96 8.48 -2.27
N VAL A 171 7.05 7.93 -2.80
CA VAL A 171 8.33 8.63 -2.89
C VAL A 171 8.71 8.76 -4.35
N THR A 172 9.16 9.94 -4.75
CA THR A 172 9.63 10.15 -6.12
C THR A 172 10.98 9.45 -6.36
N PRO A 173 11.26 8.98 -7.60
CA PRO A 173 12.50 8.26 -7.90
C PRO A 173 13.81 9.02 -7.58
N ASP A 174 13.76 10.37 -7.54
CA ASP A 174 14.89 11.23 -7.19
C ASP A 174 15.13 11.35 -5.68
N ASN A 175 14.27 10.75 -4.84
CA ASN A 175 14.23 10.84 -3.38
C ASN A 175 14.10 12.25 -2.81
N ASN A 176 13.52 13.21 -3.55
CA ASN A 176 13.37 14.57 -3.03
C ASN A 176 11.98 14.86 -2.47
N TRP A 177 11.01 14.00 -2.74
CA TRP A 177 9.61 14.26 -2.41
C TRP A 177 8.94 13.03 -1.81
N VAL A 178 8.17 13.24 -0.75
CA VAL A 178 7.27 12.25 -0.16
C VAL A 178 5.86 12.81 -0.23
N LEU A 179 4.96 12.03 -0.81
CA LEU A 179 3.53 12.29 -0.83
C LEU A 179 2.93 11.48 0.31
N VAL A 180 2.19 12.13 1.21
CA VAL A 180 1.59 11.48 2.39
C VAL A 180 0.07 11.44 2.23
N ASN A 181 -0.47 10.23 2.16
CA ASN A 181 -1.90 10.00 2.15
C ASN A 181 -2.40 9.89 3.58
N HIS A 182 -3.42 10.68 3.89
CA HIS A 182 -4.09 10.61 5.18
C HIS A 182 -5.35 9.76 5.08
N GLU A 183 -5.53 8.86 6.05
CA GLU A 183 -6.80 8.14 6.20
C GLU A 183 -7.74 8.91 7.12
N LEU A 184 -9.03 8.79 6.84
CA LEU A 184 -10.10 9.18 7.77
C LEU A 184 -9.89 8.44 9.10
N THR A 185 -9.44 9.13 10.14
CA THR A 185 -9.37 8.55 11.49
C THR A 185 -10.79 8.25 11.96
N ASN A 186 -11.14 6.97 12.16
CA ASN A 186 -12.43 6.64 12.77
C ASN A 186 -12.33 6.90 14.28
N SER A 187 -12.94 7.97 14.76
CA SER A 187 -12.89 8.36 16.17
C SER A 187 -13.38 7.30 17.17
N GLU A 188 -14.08 6.25 16.70
CA GLU A 188 -14.53 5.13 17.54
C GLU A 188 -13.48 4.01 17.70
N LEU A 189 -12.50 3.91 16.80
CA LEU A 189 -11.47 2.85 16.76
C LEU A 189 -10.04 3.39 16.89
N ASP A 190 -9.81 4.63 16.47
CA ASP A 190 -8.50 5.24 16.31
C ASP A 190 -8.44 6.57 17.09
N PRO A 191 -7.54 6.73 18.06
CA PRO A 191 -7.41 7.98 18.81
C PRO A 191 -7.03 9.13 17.87
N ILE A 192 -7.79 10.22 17.92
CA ILE A 192 -7.50 11.45 17.18
C ILE A 192 -6.21 12.06 17.79
N PRO A 193 -5.23 12.48 16.97
CA PRO A 193 -3.97 13.03 17.47
C PRO A 193 -4.13 14.21 18.44
N ASN A 194 -5.20 15.00 18.32
CA ASN A 194 -5.62 16.06 19.25
C ASN A 194 -7.16 16.07 19.44
N ASP A 195 -7.62 16.34 20.66
CA ASP A 195 -9.04 16.29 21.07
C ASP A 195 -9.90 17.47 20.55
N ASP A 196 -9.31 18.43 19.83
CA ASP A 196 -9.98 19.63 19.30
C ASP A 196 -9.94 19.80 17.77
N ASP A 197 -9.14 19.00 17.07
CA ASP A 197 -9.04 19.06 15.62
C ASP A 197 -10.19 18.24 15.02
N ALA A 198 -11.18 18.96 14.49
CA ALA A 198 -12.12 18.38 13.54
C ALA A 198 -11.29 17.67 12.46
N ASN A 199 -11.59 16.38 12.22
CA ASN A 199 -10.93 15.46 11.27
C ASN A 199 -10.82 16.04 9.85
N SER A 200 -9.92 17.02 9.67
CA SER A 200 -9.80 17.88 8.48
C SER A 200 -8.80 17.33 7.47
N GLY A 201 -8.08 16.26 7.85
CA GLY A 201 -7.23 15.46 6.96
C GLY A 201 -8.01 14.52 6.05
N MET A 202 -9.33 14.38 6.26
CA MET A 202 -10.23 13.77 5.29
C MET A 202 -10.07 14.47 3.94
N ASN A 203 -9.54 13.78 2.93
CA ASN A 203 -9.38 14.30 1.57
C ASN A 203 -8.21 15.29 1.46
N ARG A 204 -7.07 14.93 2.06
CA ARG A 204 -5.84 15.70 2.00
C ARG A 204 -4.69 14.80 1.58
N LEU A 205 -3.89 15.31 0.66
CA LEU A 205 -2.59 14.75 0.30
C LEU A 205 -1.52 15.78 0.62
N ASP A 206 -0.58 15.41 1.47
CA ASP A 206 0.53 16.27 1.86
C ASP A 206 1.75 16.05 0.96
N VAL A 207 2.42 17.14 0.62
CA VAL A 207 3.67 17.11 -0.16
C VAL A 207 4.80 17.54 0.75
N ILE A 208 5.69 16.61 1.03
CA ILE A 208 6.84 16.80 1.91
C ILE A 208 8.10 16.84 1.06
N TYR A 209 8.82 17.95 1.15
CA TYR A 209 10.16 18.05 0.60
C TYR A 209 11.15 17.37 1.54
N VAL A 210 11.89 16.41 1.00
CA VAL A 210 12.88 15.60 1.75
C VAL A 210 14.26 15.67 1.12
N GLY A 211 14.55 16.68 0.30
CA GLY A 211 15.89 16.84 -0.30
C GLY A 211 17.02 16.86 0.74
N ASP A 212 16.78 17.50 1.88
CA ASP A 212 17.54 17.25 3.11
C ASP A 212 16.83 16.15 3.94
N LYS A 213 17.41 14.96 3.94
CA LYS A 213 16.89 13.77 4.63
C LYS A 213 16.87 13.91 6.15
N THR A 214 17.51 14.92 6.71
CA THR A 214 17.55 15.17 8.17
C THR A 214 16.53 16.20 8.63
N SER A 215 15.86 16.88 7.69
CA SER A 215 14.91 17.96 7.95
C SER A 215 13.80 17.97 6.90
N PRO A 216 12.90 16.95 6.89
CA PRO A 216 11.79 16.93 5.95
C PRO A 216 10.80 18.06 6.28
N ILE A 217 10.21 18.70 5.27
CA ILE A 217 9.36 19.89 5.46
C ILE A 217 8.12 19.75 4.58
N LYS A 218 6.93 19.94 5.16
CA LYS A 218 5.70 20.06 4.36
C LYS A 218 5.72 21.37 3.58
N VAL A 219 5.60 21.29 2.25
CA VAL A 219 5.66 22.46 1.36
C VAL A 219 4.36 22.75 0.61
N ALA A 220 3.42 21.80 0.60
CA ALA A 220 2.11 21.99 0.02
C ALA A 220 1.11 20.96 0.55
N GLU A 221 -0.16 21.23 0.28
CA GLU A 221 -1.24 20.28 0.43
C GLU A 221 -2.13 20.33 -0.82
N TRP A 222 -2.66 19.17 -1.22
CA TRP A 222 -3.72 19.08 -2.21
C TRP A 222 -5.03 18.73 -1.53
N ASN A 223 -5.99 19.64 -1.67
CA ASN A 223 -7.34 19.46 -1.17
C ASN A 223 -8.20 18.76 -2.22
N ASN A 224 -9.20 18.01 -1.75
CA ASN A 224 -10.27 17.42 -2.58
C ASN A 224 -9.90 16.23 -3.51
N PRO A 225 -8.95 15.33 -3.18
CA PRO A 225 -8.98 13.99 -3.74
C PRO A 225 -10.14 13.20 -3.05
N PRO A 226 -10.94 12.36 -3.74
CA PRO A 226 -12.10 11.64 -3.16
C PRO A 226 -11.79 10.91 -1.83
N ALA A 227 -12.63 11.02 -0.81
CA ALA A 227 -12.31 10.53 0.54
C ALA A 227 -11.92 9.06 0.63
N GLY A 228 -10.85 8.79 1.39
CA GLY A 228 -10.53 7.45 1.91
C GLY A 228 -9.40 6.70 1.20
N PHE A 229 -8.35 7.39 0.74
CA PHE A 229 -7.29 6.71 0.00
C PHE A 229 -6.42 5.83 0.88
N HIS A 230 -6.69 4.54 0.80
CA HIS A 230 -5.63 3.55 0.74
C HIS A 230 -4.97 3.74 -0.65
N ASN A 231 -3.65 3.93 -0.68
CA ASN A 231 -2.81 3.69 -1.86
C ASN A 231 -3.10 4.49 -3.14
N GLN A 232 -2.55 5.70 -3.19
CA GLN A 232 -2.37 6.42 -4.45
C GLN A 232 -1.01 6.05 -5.02
N ASP A 233 -0.86 6.09 -6.34
CA ASP A 233 0.48 6.04 -6.94
C ASP A 233 0.74 7.30 -7.77
N VAL A 234 1.98 7.53 -8.16
CA VAL A 234 2.44 8.74 -8.82
C VAL A 234 3.44 8.43 -9.92
N HIS A 235 3.41 9.21 -10.99
CA HIS A 235 4.49 9.17 -11.97
C HIS A 235 4.80 10.55 -12.56
N VAL A 236 6.09 10.77 -12.84
CA VAL A 236 6.63 11.98 -13.45
C VAL A 236 6.96 11.68 -14.92
N TYR A 237 6.21 12.27 -15.83
CA TYR A 237 6.37 12.12 -17.28
C TYR A 237 7.25 13.25 -17.82
N CYS A 238 8.50 12.96 -18.14
CA CYS A 238 9.42 13.90 -18.80
C CYS A 238 9.47 13.72 -20.33
N ASP A 239 8.73 12.74 -20.86
CA ASP A 239 8.69 12.37 -22.28
C ASP A 239 7.27 12.50 -22.87
N TRP A 240 6.39 13.25 -22.22
CA TRP A 240 5.00 13.43 -22.65
C TRP A 240 4.92 14.36 -23.87
N GLU A 241 4.66 13.79 -25.05
CA GLU A 241 4.56 14.53 -26.31
C GLU A 241 3.37 14.07 -27.19
N PRO A 242 2.50 14.98 -27.66
CA PRO A 242 2.48 16.40 -27.35
C PRO A 242 1.95 16.66 -25.93
N ALA A 243 2.72 17.39 -25.12
CA ALA A 243 2.21 17.90 -23.85
C ALA A 243 1.05 18.87 -24.09
N ASN A 244 0.20 19.05 -23.08
CA ASN A 244 -0.89 20.02 -23.18
C ASN A 244 -0.33 21.44 -23.49
N PRO A 245 -0.87 22.16 -24.49
CA PRO A 245 -0.34 23.46 -24.90
C PRO A 245 -0.30 24.52 -23.79
N LEU A 246 -1.20 24.46 -22.81
CA LEU A 246 -1.24 25.39 -21.66
C LEU A 246 -0.04 25.21 -20.71
N TRP A 247 0.50 24.00 -20.63
CA TRP A 247 1.59 23.62 -19.73
C TRP A 247 2.84 23.12 -20.47
N SER A 248 2.91 23.34 -21.78
CA SER A 248 4.05 23.00 -22.65
C SER A 248 5.39 23.66 -22.28
N GLY A 249 5.41 24.52 -21.25
CA GLY A 249 6.63 25.09 -20.68
C GLY A 249 7.24 24.28 -19.54
N GLU A 250 6.54 23.25 -19.04
CA GLU A 250 7.08 22.30 -18.05
C GLU A 250 7.98 21.26 -18.75
N GLU A 251 9.13 20.93 -18.16
CA GLU A 251 10.01 19.89 -18.69
C GLU A 251 9.54 18.48 -18.32
N CYS A 252 8.86 18.36 -17.18
CA CYS A 252 8.32 17.11 -16.66
C CYS A 252 6.93 17.36 -16.05
N HIS A 253 6.06 16.37 -16.14
CA HIS A 253 4.65 16.48 -15.81
C HIS A 253 4.23 15.44 -14.76
N LEU A 254 3.67 15.90 -13.66
CA LEU A 254 3.28 15.04 -12.54
C LEU A 254 1.83 14.55 -12.69
N PHE A 255 1.65 13.24 -12.62
CA PHE A 255 0.35 12.59 -12.57
C PHE A 255 0.17 11.76 -11.30
N LEU A 256 -1.01 11.84 -10.71
CA LEU A 256 -1.43 11.04 -9.54
C LEU A 256 -2.50 10.03 -9.97
N PHE A 257 -2.39 8.80 -9.48
CA PHE A 257 -3.32 7.70 -9.72
C PHE A 257 -4.08 7.40 -8.42
N GLY A 258 -5.28 7.98 -8.31
CA GLY A 258 -6.12 7.86 -7.13
C GLY A 258 -7.11 6.70 -7.20
N ALA A 259 -7.18 5.91 -6.14
CA ALA A 259 -8.21 4.90 -5.92
C ALA A 259 -9.49 5.54 -5.36
N ASP A 260 -10.64 5.38 -6.02
CA ASP A 260 -11.96 5.75 -5.49
C ASP A 260 -12.48 4.59 -4.64
N PRO A 261 -12.50 4.73 -3.30
CA PRO A 261 -12.96 3.67 -2.41
C PRO A 261 -14.48 3.70 -2.24
N TYR A 262 -15.22 4.62 -2.87
CA TYR A 262 -16.67 4.64 -2.68
C TYR A 262 -17.33 3.49 -3.44
N PRO A 263 -18.05 2.59 -2.74
CA PRO A 263 -18.69 1.47 -3.39
C PRO A 263 -19.73 1.90 -4.42
N GLU A 264 -19.84 1.04 -5.43
CA GLU A 264 -21.00 0.78 -6.28
C GLU A 264 -21.15 1.51 -7.63
N LEU A 265 -21.04 0.70 -8.68
CA LEU A 265 -21.73 0.85 -9.96
C LEU A 265 -23.27 0.69 -9.85
N VAL A 266 -23.79 0.20 -8.71
CA VAL A 266 -25.19 -0.29 -8.57
C VAL A 266 -26.14 0.69 -7.84
N ALA A 267 -25.68 1.51 -6.89
CA ALA A 267 -26.52 2.51 -6.21
C ALA A 267 -26.37 3.97 -6.70
N GLY A 268 -26.32 4.18 -8.01
CA GLY A 268 -26.43 5.54 -8.57
C GLY A 268 -25.23 6.45 -8.27
N GLY A 269 -24.07 5.86 -7.95
CA GLY A 269 -22.79 6.56 -8.05
C GLY A 269 -22.60 7.09 -9.47
N GLY A 270 -22.00 8.27 -9.61
CA GLY A 270 -21.78 8.89 -10.92
C GLY A 270 -21.06 7.98 -11.93
N PRO A 271 -21.01 8.37 -13.21
CA PRO A 271 -20.58 7.49 -14.31
C PRO A 271 -19.11 7.02 -14.24
N VAL A 272 -18.31 7.53 -13.31
CA VAL A 272 -16.87 7.27 -13.21
C VAL A 272 -16.55 6.80 -11.79
N LYS A 273 -16.09 5.55 -11.65
CA LYS A 273 -15.75 4.86 -10.40
C LYS A 273 -14.47 4.04 -10.52
N GLY A 274 -13.79 3.79 -9.42
CA GLY A 274 -12.54 3.03 -9.44
C GLY A 274 -11.30 3.93 -9.55
N THR A 275 -10.59 3.93 -10.66
CA THR A 275 -9.35 4.71 -10.78
C THR A 275 -9.65 6.12 -11.29
N GLN A 276 -9.10 7.14 -10.63
CA GLN A 276 -9.10 8.52 -11.10
C GLN A 276 -7.66 8.97 -11.32
N VAL A 277 -7.40 9.64 -12.44
CA VAL A 277 -6.09 10.15 -12.76
C VAL A 277 -6.11 11.67 -12.67
N PHE A 278 -5.18 12.24 -11.92
CA PHE A 278 -5.05 13.68 -11.74
C PHE A 278 -3.75 14.17 -12.35
N TYR A 279 -3.80 15.34 -12.96
CA TYR A 279 -2.63 16.08 -13.38
C TYR A 279 -2.38 17.21 -12.38
N VAL A 280 -1.12 17.41 -12.03
CA VAL A 280 -0.68 18.46 -11.10
C VAL A 280 0.01 19.57 -11.90
N PRO A 281 -0.67 20.70 -12.16
CA PRO A 281 -0.05 21.83 -12.85
C PRO A 281 1.17 22.34 -12.11
N LEU A 282 2.21 22.72 -12.86
CA LEU A 282 3.50 23.23 -12.39
C LEU A 282 4.38 22.20 -11.64
N GLY A 283 3.87 20.99 -11.39
CA GLY A 283 4.61 19.88 -10.79
C GLY A 283 5.24 20.20 -9.42
N LEU A 284 6.17 19.33 -9.01
CA LEU A 284 6.87 19.39 -7.71
C LEU A 284 7.82 20.59 -7.59
N GLU A 285 8.42 21.00 -8.71
CA GLU A 285 9.44 22.05 -8.74
C GLU A 285 8.86 23.47 -8.53
N SER A 286 7.53 23.60 -8.55
CA SER A 286 6.86 24.85 -8.20
C SER A 286 6.95 25.18 -6.70
N TRP A 287 7.31 24.19 -5.88
CA TRP A 287 7.52 24.33 -4.45
C TRP A 287 9.03 24.35 -4.17
N MET A 288 9.53 25.44 -3.59
CA MET A 288 10.94 25.55 -3.21
C MET A 288 11.03 25.77 -1.70
N PRO A 289 11.96 25.12 -0.98
CA PRO A 289 12.08 25.25 0.47
C PRO A 289 12.49 26.66 0.94
N ASN A 290 12.76 27.59 0.02
CA ASN A 290 13.05 29.00 0.32
C ASN A 290 11.81 29.90 0.26
N GLN A 291 10.63 29.33 0.01
CA GLN A 291 9.34 30.01 0.11
C GLN A 291 9.00 30.30 1.58
N ASN A 292 8.17 31.31 1.84
CA ASN A 292 7.74 31.62 3.21
C ASN A 292 6.67 30.63 3.70
N GLU A 293 6.36 30.62 5.01
CA GLU A 293 5.38 29.69 5.61
C GLU A 293 3.98 29.72 4.95
N GLU A 294 3.52 30.90 4.51
CA GLU A 294 2.21 31.05 3.81
C GLU A 294 2.26 30.39 2.43
N GLU A 295 3.41 30.46 1.75
CA GLU A 295 3.65 29.82 0.46
C GLU A 295 3.85 28.30 0.61
N GLN A 296 4.55 27.85 1.66
CA GLN A 296 4.86 26.45 2.00
C GLN A 296 3.69 25.65 2.59
N ASN A 297 2.57 26.30 2.91
CA ASN A 297 1.37 25.61 3.38
C ASN A 297 0.16 26.04 2.54
N SER A 298 0.40 26.26 1.24
CA SER A 298 -0.63 26.66 0.30
C SER A 298 -1.36 25.44 -0.28
N SER A 299 -2.69 25.43 -0.13
CA SER A 299 -3.55 24.49 -0.85
C SER A 299 -3.41 24.71 -2.36
N ARG A 300 -3.21 23.63 -3.11
CA ARG A 300 -3.21 23.67 -4.59
C ARG A 300 -4.30 22.77 -5.16
N GLU A 301 -4.81 23.18 -6.31
CA GLU A 301 -5.80 22.42 -7.06
C GLU A 301 -5.10 21.42 -7.98
N ILE A 302 -5.55 20.16 -7.94
CA ILE A 302 -5.20 19.13 -8.91
C ILE A 302 -6.34 18.98 -9.91
N LEU A 303 -6.02 18.70 -11.17
CA LEU A 303 -7.01 18.62 -12.24
C LEU A 303 -7.33 17.16 -12.54
N ARG A 304 -8.62 16.77 -12.55
CA ARG A 304 -8.99 15.44 -13.03
C ARG A 304 -8.68 15.32 -14.53
N TRP A 305 -7.78 14.42 -14.86
CA TRP A 305 -7.26 14.25 -16.22
C TRP A 305 -7.78 13.00 -16.92
N GLY A 306 -7.94 11.92 -16.18
CA GLY A 306 -8.35 10.62 -16.69
C GLY A 306 -9.18 9.87 -15.68
N ALA A 307 -9.79 8.78 -16.11
CA ALA A 307 -10.37 7.83 -15.19
C ALA A 307 -10.47 6.44 -15.81
N TYR A 308 -10.56 5.42 -14.97
CA TYR A 308 -10.79 4.06 -15.42
C TYR A 308 -11.76 3.35 -14.48
N THR A 309 -12.81 2.78 -15.07
CA THR A 309 -13.82 1.98 -14.39
C THR A 309 -13.87 0.61 -15.06
N PRO A 310 -13.67 -0.50 -14.33
CA PRO A 310 -13.85 -1.83 -14.87
C PRO A 310 -15.24 -1.97 -15.51
N GLU A 311 -15.29 -2.53 -16.73
CA GLU A 311 -16.56 -2.82 -17.38
C GLU A 311 -17.34 -3.83 -16.53
N GLY A 312 -18.60 -3.54 -16.21
CA GLY A 312 -19.40 -4.39 -15.30
C GLY A 312 -19.53 -5.86 -15.73
N GLN A 313 -19.43 -6.17 -17.03
CA GLN A 313 -19.44 -7.56 -17.51
C GLN A 313 -18.16 -8.34 -17.16
N THR A 314 -17.06 -7.64 -16.88
CA THR A 314 -15.76 -8.23 -16.55
C THR A 314 -15.59 -8.47 -15.05
N THR A 315 -16.49 -7.95 -14.22
CA THR A 315 -16.40 -8.01 -12.75
C THR A 315 -17.10 -9.22 -12.14
N CYS A 316 -17.81 -10.05 -12.92
CA CYS A 316 -18.66 -11.13 -12.40
C CYS A 316 -19.71 -10.70 -11.36
N GLY A 317 -20.17 -9.45 -11.41
CA GLY A 317 -21.08 -8.92 -10.38
C GLY A 317 -20.36 -8.45 -9.11
N GLY A 318 -19.03 -8.54 -9.07
CA GLY A 318 -18.20 -7.93 -8.04
C GLY A 318 -18.30 -6.41 -8.02
N SER A 319 -18.18 -5.83 -6.84
CA SER A 319 -18.10 -4.38 -6.63
C SER A 319 -16.83 -3.77 -7.24
N VAL A 320 -16.96 -2.53 -7.71
CA VAL A 320 -15.84 -1.70 -8.14
C VAL A 320 -15.43 -0.84 -6.94
N PHE A 321 -14.79 -1.50 -5.98
CA PHE A 321 -14.09 -0.86 -4.87
C PHE A 321 -12.60 -0.96 -5.17
N ASN A 322 -11.97 0.16 -5.53
CA ASN A 322 -10.53 0.21 -5.80
C ASN A 322 -9.80 0.41 -4.46
N HIS A 323 -8.83 -0.45 -4.18
CA HIS A 323 -8.09 -0.46 -2.93
C HIS A 323 -6.62 -0.08 -3.08
N ASP A 324 -6.00 -0.40 -4.22
CA ASP A 324 -4.56 -0.25 -4.37
C ASP A 324 -4.13 0.00 -5.81
N HIS A 325 -3.07 0.79 -5.96
CA HIS A 325 -2.41 1.11 -7.21
C HIS A 325 -0.92 0.86 -7.11
N VAL A 326 -0.38 0.15 -8.10
CA VAL A 326 1.06 0.03 -8.32
C VAL A 326 1.39 0.43 -9.75
N PHE A 327 2.14 1.50 -9.89
CA PHE A 327 2.72 1.98 -11.13
C PHE A 327 4.06 1.29 -11.37
N PHE A 328 4.32 0.90 -12.62
CA PHE A 328 5.65 0.47 -13.03
C PHE A 328 5.86 0.67 -14.53
N VAL A 329 7.13 0.77 -14.93
CA VAL A 329 7.51 0.76 -16.35
C VAL A 329 7.88 -0.66 -16.74
N HIS A 330 7.15 -1.25 -17.69
CA HIS A 330 7.41 -2.60 -18.16
C HIS A 330 8.84 -2.69 -18.71
N PRO A 331 9.69 -3.60 -18.19
CA PRO A 331 11.15 -3.55 -18.45
C PRO A 331 11.51 -3.78 -19.93
N VAL A 332 10.70 -4.56 -20.66
CA VAL A 332 10.89 -4.87 -22.09
C VAL A 332 10.19 -3.88 -23.01
N THR A 333 8.87 -3.72 -22.92
CA THR A 333 8.08 -2.88 -23.84
C THR A 333 8.20 -1.38 -23.55
N LYS A 334 8.67 -1.01 -22.34
CA LYS A 334 8.72 0.37 -21.85
C LYS A 334 7.36 1.04 -21.70
N GLN A 335 6.27 0.26 -21.75
CA GLN A 335 4.94 0.75 -21.41
C GLN A 335 4.91 1.16 -19.94
N LYS A 336 4.24 2.26 -19.64
CA LYS A 336 3.96 2.72 -18.29
C LYS A 336 2.61 2.14 -17.89
N LEU A 337 2.60 1.25 -16.91
CA LEU A 337 1.45 0.44 -16.56
C LEU A 337 1.04 0.73 -15.12
N LEU A 338 -0.27 0.80 -14.90
CA LEU A 338 -0.88 0.89 -13.59
C LEU A 338 -1.59 -0.44 -13.29
N ILE A 339 -1.22 -1.08 -12.20
CA ILE A 339 -1.91 -2.23 -11.62
C ILE A 339 -2.91 -1.70 -10.62
N ALA A 340 -4.20 -1.81 -10.93
CA ALA A 340 -5.29 -1.41 -10.06
C ALA A 340 -5.93 -2.65 -9.42
N SER A 341 -5.86 -2.73 -8.10
CA SER A 341 -6.42 -3.81 -7.31
C SER A 341 -7.81 -3.44 -6.84
N TYR A 342 -8.81 -4.15 -7.33
CA TYR A 342 -10.19 -4.03 -6.87
C TYR A 342 -10.57 -5.24 -6.04
N TRP A 343 -11.33 -5.03 -4.96
CA TRP A 343 -11.73 -6.11 -4.03
C TRP A 343 -12.41 -7.26 -4.77
N ASP A 344 -13.56 -6.99 -5.39
CA ASP A 344 -14.33 -8.04 -6.06
C ASP A 344 -14.14 -8.01 -7.59
N ALA A 345 -13.78 -6.85 -8.16
CA ALA A 345 -13.51 -6.78 -9.60
C ALA A 345 -12.14 -7.36 -9.97
N GLY A 346 -11.28 -7.72 -8.99
CA GLY A 346 -9.97 -8.30 -9.21
C GLY A 346 -8.93 -7.29 -9.70
N LEU A 347 -7.80 -7.79 -10.19
CA LEU A 347 -6.68 -6.97 -10.62
C LEU A 347 -6.84 -6.53 -12.07
N ARG A 348 -6.60 -5.24 -12.33
CA ARG A 348 -6.69 -4.62 -13.65
C ARG A 348 -5.34 -4.02 -14.04
N ILE A 349 -4.93 -4.25 -15.27
CA ILE A 349 -3.70 -3.72 -15.85
C ILE A 349 -4.10 -2.66 -16.86
N VAL A 350 -3.74 -1.43 -16.54
CA VAL A 350 -4.16 -0.24 -17.25
C VAL A 350 -2.92 0.42 -17.87
N ASP A 351 -2.96 0.69 -19.17
CA ASP A 351 -1.90 1.42 -19.88
C ASP A 351 -2.10 2.92 -19.70
N VAL A 352 -1.10 3.55 -19.09
CA VAL A 352 -1.03 4.99 -18.81
C VAL A 352 0.11 5.67 -19.58
N THR A 353 0.73 4.98 -20.55
CA THR A 353 1.95 5.42 -21.25
C THR A 353 1.85 6.81 -21.88
N GLU A 354 0.73 7.10 -22.54
CA GLU A 354 0.52 8.33 -23.29
C GLU A 354 -0.72 9.06 -22.77
N PRO A 355 -0.56 9.97 -21.78
CA PRO A 355 -1.64 10.83 -21.35
C PRO A 355 -2.16 11.68 -22.54
N PRO A 356 -3.47 11.92 -22.65
CA PRO A 356 -4.01 12.74 -23.73
C PRO A 356 -3.69 14.22 -23.49
N ASP A 357 -3.42 14.98 -24.57
CA ASP A 357 -3.15 16.42 -24.52
C ASP A 357 -4.35 17.24 -24.00
N VAL A 358 -5.57 16.69 -24.12
CA VAL A 358 -6.81 17.21 -23.52
C VAL A 358 -7.34 16.19 -22.53
N ALA A 359 -7.69 16.66 -21.32
CA ALA A 359 -8.25 15.81 -20.26
C ALA A 359 -9.45 14.97 -20.73
N ASP A 360 -9.37 13.67 -20.48
CA ASP A 360 -10.44 12.68 -20.62
C ASP A 360 -10.96 12.29 -19.24
N SER A 361 -11.51 13.27 -18.51
CA SER A 361 -11.95 13.11 -17.11
C SER A 361 -13.01 12.03 -16.88
N MET A 362 -13.58 11.50 -17.97
CA MET A 362 -14.58 10.44 -17.99
C MET A 362 -14.02 9.07 -18.34
N GLY A 363 -12.75 8.97 -18.74
CA GLY A 363 -12.11 7.69 -19.05
C GLY A 363 -12.62 7.02 -20.32
N ILE A 364 -13.06 7.79 -21.33
CA ILE A 364 -13.71 7.22 -22.53
C ILE A 364 -12.68 6.54 -23.43
N THR A 365 -11.47 7.10 -23.49
CA THR A 365 -10.39 6.71 -24.40
C THR A 365 -9.08 6.43 -23.67
N TRP A 366 -8.88 7.04 -22.49
CA TRP A 366 -7.70 6.86 -21.66
C TRP A 366 -8.02 7.02 -20.16
N PRO A 367 -7.40 6.21 -19.28
CA PRO A 367 -6.49 5.10 -19.58
C PRO A 367 -7.17 3.85 -20.17
N GLN A 368 -6.41 2.95 -20.79
CA GLN A 368 -6.94 1.72 -21.43
C GLN A 368 -6.60 0.47 -20.64
N GLU A 369 -7.58 -0.40 -20.36
CA GLU A 369 -7.31 -1.73 -19.84
C GLU A 369 -6.67 -2.61 -20.92
N ILE A 370 -5.49 -3.14 -20.63
CA ILE A 370 -4.75 -4.04 -21.52
C ILE A 370 -4.66 -5.47 -20.98
N GLY A 371 -5.08 -5.68 -19.74
CA GLY A 371 -5.07 -6.99 -19.10
C GLY A 371 -5.77 -6.98 -17.75
N ARG A 372 -6.04 -8.18 -17.23
CA ARG A 372 -6.66 -8.38 -15.92
C ARG A 372 -6.35 -9.75 -15.34
N TRP A 373 -6.35 -9.83 -14.02
CA TRP A 373 -6.14 -11.08 -13.28
C TRP A 373 -7.19 -11.21 -12.17
N MET A 374 -7.90 -12.35 -12.16
CA MET A 374 -9.11 -12.57 -11.35
C MET A 374 -10.28 -11.64 -11.76
N GLY A 375 -11.45 -12.25 -12.03
CA GLY A 375 -12.55 -11.67 -12.81
C GLY A 375 -13.07 -12.66 -13.86
N CYS A 376 -14.18 -12.34 -14.53
CA CYS A 376 -14.83 -13.28 -15.45
C CYS A 376 -13.93 -13.53 -16.66
N SER A 377 -13.77 -14.79 -17.04
CA SER A 377 -12.94 -15.12 -18.20
C SER A 377 -13.52 -14.46 -19.45
N SER A 378 -12.69 -13.72 -20.17
CA SER A 378 -13.01 -13.24 -21.52
C SER A 378 -12.49 -14.15 -22.63
N ASP A 379 -11.83 -15.25 -22.26
CA ASP A 379 -11.25 -16.22 -23.19
C ASP A 379 -11.38 -17.64 -22.64
N ASP A 380 -11.80 -18.58 -23.48
CA ASP A 380 -11.98 -20.00 -23.14
C ASP A 380 -10.63 -20.74 -22.99
N SER A 381 -9.49 -20.05 -23.20
CA SER A 381 -8.14 -20.62 -23.24
C SER A 381 -7.57 -21.04 -21.87
N GLY A 382 -8.28 -20.80 -20.77
CA GLY A 382 -8.02 -21.46 -19.47
C GLY A 382 -6.73 -21.05 -18.77
N TRP A 383 -6.20 -19.84 -19.02
CA TRP A 383 -5.08 -19.30 -18.24
C TRP A 383 -5.47 -18.99 -16.78
N TYR A 384 -6.76 -18.75 -16.57
CA TYR A 384 -7.38 -18.74 -15.25
C TYR A 384 -7.59 -20.20 -14.82
N GLY A 385 -7.12 -20.58 -13.63
CA GLY A 385 -7.28 -21.94 -13.11
C GLY A 385 -8.72 -22.45 -13.24
N PRO A 386 -8.92 -23.78 -13.24
CA PRO A 386 -10.14 -24.45 -13.73
C PRO A 386 -11.46 -24.01 -13.08
N ASP A 387 -11.41 -23.26 -11.99
CA ASP A 387 -12.56 -22.79 -11.22
C ASP A 387 -12.76 -21.26 -11.24
N GLY A 388 -12.06 -20.50 -12.09
CA GLY A 388 -12.31 -19.05 -12.26
C GLY A 388 -12.20 -18.30 -10.93
N GLY A 389 -10.98 -18.14 -10.41
CA GLY A 389 -10.73 -17.58 -9.07
C GLY A 389 -11.34 -16.19 -8.89
N GLY A 390 -12.51 -16.15 -8.27
CA GLY A 390 -13.01 -14.98 -7.60
C GLY A 390 -12.60 -15.02 -6.13
N HIS A 391 -11.97 -13.95 -5.66
CA HIS A 391 -11.93 -13.67 -4.24
C HIS A 391 -13.33 -13.20 -3.79
N ALA A 392 -13.72 -13.52 -2.56
CA ALA A 392 -14.97 -13.06 -1.91
C ALA A 392 -16.30 -13.50 -2.58
N ASP A 393 -16.67 -14.79 -2.43
CA ASP A 393 -18.03 -15.30 -2.71
C ASP A 393 -18.56 -15.10 -4.15
N MET A 394 -17.69 -14.86 -5.13
CA MET A 394 -18.11 -14.79 -6.53
C MET A 394 -18.51 -16.19 -7.05
N SER A 395 -19.76 -16.34 -7.49
CA SER A 395 -20.21 -17.53 -8.22
C SER A 395 -20.01 -17.33 -9.73
N ALA A 396 -19.36 -18.30 -10.37
CA ALA A 396 -19.22 -18.37 -11.83
C ALA A 396 -20.57 -18.49 -12.56
#